data_AF-A0A970MNP3-F1
#
_entry.id   AF-A0A970MNP3-F1
#
_cell.length_a   1.000
_cell.length_b   1.000
_cell.length_c   1.000
_cell.angle_alpha   90.00
_cell.angle_beta   90.00
_cell.angle_gamma   90.00
#
_symmetry.space_group_name_H-M   'P 1'
#
loop_
_entity.id
_entity.type
_entity.pdbx_description
1 polymer ?
#
loop_
_entity_poly.entity_id
_entity_poly.type
_entity_poly.pdbx_seq_one_letter_code
_entity_poly.pdbx_strand_id
1 'polypeptide(L)'
;MKKIFLHIAVLALSVAFISCGSNDNNSFYEEFDSEIQSHDYAPEFEKSEDKEMDSDVQERHIIKNSNTRMMVEDVDKSGREIDLLCKKHNAFISNSVTESFTYEYRKNLSIRVPAENFETLMDEILLLGIHINM
;
A
#
# COMPACT_ATOMS: atom_id res chain seq x y z
N MET A 1 -12.88 13.28 53.25
CA MET A 1 -11.91 12.22 52.91
C MET A 1 -12.29 11.40 51.66
N LYS A 2 -13.55 10.99 51.47
CA LYS A 2 -13.99 10.24 50.26
C LYS A 2 -13.80 10.98 48.92
N LYS A 3 -13.94 12.32 48.89
CA LYS A 3 -13.77 13.14 47.68
C LYS A 3 -12.30 13.30 47.24
N ILE A 4 -11.36 13.25 48.19
CA ILE A 4 -9.91 13.27 47.91
C ILE A 4 -9.45 11.93 47.34
N PHE A 5 -9.97 10.82 47.88
CA PHE A 5 -9.76 9.49 47.30
C PHE A 5 -10.29 9.35 45.88
N LEU A 6 -11.44 9.98 45.57
CA LEU A 6 -12.02 9.98 44.22
C LEU A 6 -11.15 10.73 43.20
N HIS A 7 -10.52 11.85 43.59
CA HIS A 7 -9.64 12.59 42.69
C HIS A 7 -8.29 11.89 42.46
N ILE A 8 -7.74 11.21 43.47
CA ILE A 8 -6.52 10.40 43.32
C ILE A 8 -6.77 9.19 42.39
N ALA A 9 -7.95 8.56 42.48
CA ALA A 9 -8.32 7.44 41.62
C ALA A 9 -8.50 7.84 40.14
N VAL A 10 -9.02 9.05 39.87
CA VAL A 10 -9.21 9.57 38.50
C VAL A 10 -7.87 9.98 37.87
N LEU A 11 -6.93 10.51 38.65
CA LEU A 11 -5.59 10.90 38.17
C LEU A 11 -4.66 9.70 37.92
N ALA A 12 -4.89 8.57 38.59
CA ALA A 12 -4.16 7.32 38.34
C ALA A 12 -4.62 6.61 37.05
N LEU A 13 -5.88 6.82 36.62
CA LEU A 13 -6.47 6.16 35.45
C LEU A 13 -6.03 6.81 34.12
N SER A 14 -5.58 8.06 34.13
CA SER A 14 -5.14 8.79 32.93
C SER A 14 -3.74 8.42 32.41
N VAL A 15 -2.96 7.65 33.17
CA VAL A 15 -1.56 7.28 32.79
C VAL A 15 -1.51 5.95 31.99
N ALA A 16 -2.63 5.23 31.88
CA ALA A 16 -2.65 3.88 31.30
C ALA A 16 -2.79 3.83 29.75
N PHE A 17 -2.83 4.95 29.04
CA PHE A 17 -3.02 4.97 27.58
C PHE A 17 -1.75 5.29 26.76
N ILE A 18 -0.57 5.30 27.38
CA ILE A 18 0.71 5.47 26.66
C ILE A 18 1.52 4.18 26.76
N SER A 19 1.10 3.14 26.02
CA SER A 19 2.02 2.10 25.55
C SER A 19 1.38 1.33 24.40
N CYS A 20 1.50 1.88 23.20
CA CYS A 20 1.43 1.13 21.96
C CYS A 20 2.47 1.78 21.03
N GLY A 21 3.63 1.11 20.91
CA GLY A 21 4.77 1.55 20.10
C GLY A 21 5.46 0.32 19.54
N SER A 22 5.41 0.21 18.22
CA SER A 22 5.60 -0.98 17.40
C SER A 22 6.98 -1.62 17.45
N ASN A 23 6.93 -2.94 17.35
CA ASN A 23 7.76 -3.84 16.57
C ASN A 23 8.65 -3.17 15.50
N ASP A 24 9.98 -3.28 15.64
CA ASP A 24 10.91 -3.15 14.53
C ASP A 24 11.66 -4.47 14.32
N ASN A 25 11.46 -5.01 13.13
CA ASN A 25 12.10 -6.21 12.62
C ASN A 25 13.50 -5.84 12.07
N ASN A 26 14.46 -6.70 12.43
CA ASN A 26 15.55 -7.18 11.59
C ASN A 26 16.39 -6.14 10.82
N SER A 27 17.48 -5.68 11.45
CA SER A 27 18.66 -5.20 10.72
C SER A 27 19.67 -6.34 10.61
N PHE A 28 19.53 -7.16 9.58
CA PHE A 28 20.59 -8.05 9.11
C PHE A 28 20.90 -7.72 7.67
N TYR A 29 21.75 -6.72 7.49
CA TYR A 29 22.51 -6.57 6.25
C TYR A 29 23.81 -7.35 6.47
N GLU A 30 23.80 -8.64 6.15
CA GLU A 30 25.05 -9.31 5.77
C GLU A 30 25.37 -8.89 4.35
N GLU A 31 26.38 -8.04 4.24
CA GLU A 31 27.13 -7.75 3.04
C GLU A 31 27.81 -9.05 2.61
N PHE A 32 27.15 -9.81 1.73
CA PHE A 32 27.75 -10.98 1.09
C PHE A 32 28.63 -10.49 -0.06
N ASP A 33 29.86 -10.10 0.30
CA ASP A 33 30.92 -9.82 -0.65
C ASP A 33 31.45 -11.16 -1.15
N SER A 34 30.88 -11.66 -2.25
CA SER A 34 31.47 -12.78 -2.98
C SER A 34 32.31 -12.26 -4.12
N GLU A 35 33.61 -12.16 -3.87
CA GLU A 35 34.63 -12.27 -4.91
C GLU A 35 34.32 -13.52 -5.75
N ILE A 36 33.88 -13.31 -7.00
CA ILE A 36 33.79 -14.39 -7.97
C ILE A 36 35.23 -14.77 -8.35
N GLN A 37 35.78 -15.73 -7.61
CA GLN A 37 36.97 -16.44 -7.98
C GLN A 37 36.61 -17.37 -9.14
N SER A 38 37.06 -17.03 -10.34
CA SER A 38 36.94 -17.86 -11.54
C SER A 38 37.53 -19.25 -11.27
N HIS A 39 36.70 -20.27 -11.19
CA HIS A 39 37.11 -21.65 -11.37
C HIS A 39 36.42 -22.18 -12.62
N ASP A 40 37.22 -22.39 -13.66
CA ASP A 40 36.87 -23.16 -14.84
C ASP A 40 36.41 -24.56 -14.39
N TYR A 41 35.10 -24.78 -14.42
CA TYR A 41 34.52 -26.12 -14.39
C TYR A 41 33.66 -26.28 -15.65
N ALA A 42 34.20 -26.99 -16.63
CA ALA A 42 33.44 -27.52 -17.74
C ALA A 42 32.50 -28.62 -17.22
N PRO A 43 31.18 -28.53 -17.39
CA PRO A 43 30.29 -29.61 -16.99
C PRO A 43 30.33 -30.72 -18.05
N GLU A 44 30.73 -31.93 -17.63
CA GLU A 44 30.38 -33.16 -18.34
C GLU A 44 28.86 -33.32 -18.31
N PHE A 45 28.25 -33.40 -19.50
CA PHE A 45 26.83 -33.68 -19.64
C PHE A 45 26.55 -35.15 -19.30
N GLU A 46 26.29 -35.44 -18.03
CA GLU A 46 25.53 -36.63 -17.69
C GLU A 46 24.07 -36.41 -18.09
N LYS A 47 23.61 -37.29 -18.98
CA LYS A 47 22.25 -37.35 -19.50
C LYS A 47 21.28 -37.59 -18.35
N SER A 48 20.71 -36.50 -17.82
CA SER A 48 19.62 -36.57 -16.86
C SER A 48 18.38 -37.11 -17.56
N GLU A 49 17.82 -38.16 -16.99
CA GLU A 49 16.54 -38.72 -17.39
C GLU A 49 15.46 -37.63 -17.36
N ASP A 50 14.69 -37.53 -18.43
CA ASP A 50 13.55 -36.63 -18.57
C ASP A 50 12.56 -36.88 -17.43
N LYS A 51 12.69 -36.11 -16.34
CA LYS A 51 11.58 -35.91 -15.42
C LYS A 51 10.53 -35.13 -16.21
N GLU A 52 9.43 -35.79 -16.54
CA GLU A 52 8.21 -35.12 -16.98
C GLU A 52 7.87 -34.04 -15.95
N MET A 53 8.22 -32.80 -16.32
CA MET A 53 7.89 -31.62 -15.58
C MET A 53 6.40 -31.42 -15.82
N ASP A 54 5.59 -31.85 -14.85
CA ASP A 54 4.15 -31.58 -14.80
C ASP A 54 3.93 -30.10 -15.09
N SER A 55 3.51 -29.81 -16.31
CA SER A 55 3.29 -28.45 -16.79
C SER A 55 1.92 -28.02 -16.30
N ASP A 56 1.80 -27.78 -15.00
CA ASP A 56 0.77 -26.87 -14.49
C ASP A 56 1.14 -25.49 -15.02
N VAL A 57 0.69 -25.20 -16.25
CA VAL A 57 0.90 -23.92 -16.91
C VAL A 57 0.06 -22.91 -16.13
N GLN A 58 0.69 -22.31 -15.11
CA GLN A 58 0.09 -21.27 -14.31
C GLN A 58 -0.38 -20.14 -15.24
N GLU A 59 -1.69 -19.94 -15.31
CA GLU A 59 -2.29 -18.89 -16.13
C GLU A 59 -1.74 -17.53 -15.70
N ARG A 60 -1.14 -16.79 -16.63
CA ARG A 60 -0.58 -15.46 -16.37
C ARG A 60 -1.66 -14.41 -16.57
N HIS A 61 -1.92 -13.62 -15.54
CA HIS A 61 -2.81 -12.47 -15.63
C HIS A 61 -2.03 -11.17 -15.89
N ILE A 62 -2.62 -10.26 -16.67
CA ILE A 62 -2.10 -8.90 -16.87
C ILE A 62 -2.65 -8.01 -15.75
N ILE A 63 -1.76 -7.30 -15.05
CA ILE A 63 -2.13 -6.31 -14.03
C ILE A 63 -1.90 -4.90 -14.61
N LYS A 64 -2.96 -4.09 -14.64
CA LYS A 64 -2.86 -2.66 -14.98
C LYS A 64 -2.70 -1.83 -13.71
N ASN A 65 -1.73 -0.93 -13.71
CA ASN A 65 -1.48 0.02 -12.63
C ASN A 65 -1.43 1.44 -13.21
N SER A 66 -1.97 2.40 -12.47
CA SER A 66 -1.81 3.83 -12.77
C SER A 66 -1.49 4.58 -11.48
N ASN A 67 -0.68 5.62 -11.60
CA ASN A 67 -0.43 6.58 -10.53
C ASN A 67 -0.80 7.96 -11.06
N THR A 68 -1.66 8.66 -10.35
CA THR A 68 -2.17 9.96 -10.77
C THR A 68 -2.18 10.90 -9.59
N ARG A 69 -1.73 12.13 -9.83
CA ARG A 69 -1.88 13.24 -8.88
C ARG A 69 -2.72 14.34 -9.51
N MET A 70 -3.77 14.75 -8.79
CA MET A 70 -4.60 15.88 -9.18
C MET A 70 -4.77 16.88 -8.04
N MET A 71 -4.90 18.14 -8.40
CA MET A 71 -5.33 19.21 -7.49
C MET A 71 -6.84 19.36 -7.58
N VAL A 72 -7.47 19.52 -6.43
CA VAL A 72 -8.92 19.68 -6.29
C VAL A 72 -9.22 20.88 -5.41
N GLU A 73 -10.46 21.39 -5.48
CA GLU A 73 -10.88 22.52 -4.65
C GLU A 73 -10.93 22.16 -3.16
N ASP A 74 -11.47 20.98 -2.86
CA ASP A 74 -11.63 20.45 -1.50
C ASP A 74 -11.29 18.96 -1.50
N VAL A 75 -10.25 18.61 -0.74
CA VAL A 75 -9.69 17.25 -0.66
C VAL A 75 -10.65 16.26 0.01
N ASP A 76 -11.39 16.70 1.03
CA ASP A 76 -12.30 15.82 1.78
C ASP A 76 -13.61 15.59 1.03
N LYS A 77 -14.12 16.63 0.35
CA LYS A 77 -15.25 16.50 -0.56
C LYS A 77 -14.89 15.57 -1.72
N SER A 78 -13.78 15.82 -2.40
CA SER A 78 -13.33 15.00 -3.53
C SER A 78 -13.05 13.56 -3.10
N GLY A 79 -12.47 13.36 -1.92
CA GLY A 79 -12.24 12.02 -1.36
C GLY A 79 -13.54 11.25 -1.10
N ARG A 80 -14.64 11.91 -0.74
CA ARG A 80 -15.96 11.28 -0.61
C ARG A 80 -16.58 10.97 -1.96
N GLU A 81 -16.42 11.86 -2.94
CA GLU A 81 -16.89 11.62 -4.31
C GLU A 81 -16.16 10.42 -4.93
N ILE A 82 -14.83 10.31 -4.75
CA ILE A 82 -14.05 9.15 -5.19
C ILE A 82 -14.55 7.85 -4.53
N ASP A 83 -14.87 7.85 -3.23
CA ASP A 83 -15.45 6.67 -2.56
C ASP A 83 -16.80 6.25 -3.18
N LEU A 84 -17.65 7.21 -3.53
CA LEU A 84 -18.92 6.94 -4.23
C LEU A 84 -18.69 6.38 -5.64
N LEU A 85 -17.73 6.93 -6.39
CA LEU A 85 -17.32 6.41 -7.70
C LEU A 85 -16.78 4.98 -7.58
N CYS A 86 -15.95 4.71 -6.58
CA CYS A 86 -15.44 3.35 -6.34
C CYS A 86 -16.60 2.36 -6.13
N LYS A 87 -17.56 2.70 -5.26
CA LYS A 87 -18.75 1.87 -5.01
C LYS A 87 -19.60 1.65 -6.26
N LYS A 88 -19.78 2.69 -7.08
CA LYS A 88 -20.51 2.62 -8.36
C LYS A 88 -19.88 1.63 -9.34
N HIS A 89 -18.55 1.52 -9.32
CA HIS A 89 -17.77 0.70 -10.26
C HIS A 89 -17.26 -0.63 -9.66
N ASN A 90 -17.85 -1.10 -8.56
CA ASN A 90 -17.44 -2.31 -7.84
C ASN A 90 -15.94 -2.31 -7.44
N ALA A 91 -15.38 -1.13 -7.22
CA ALA A 91 -14.03 -0.90 -6.76
C ALA A 91 -14.02 -0.56 -5.26
N PHE A 92 -12.86 -0.62 -4.62
CA PHE A 92 -12.71 -0.24 -3.22
C PHE A 92 -11.36 0.42 -2.95
N ILE A 93 -11.36 1.32 -1.96
CA ILE A 93 -10.15 1.95 -1.45
C ILE A 93 -9.46 0.96 -0.51
N SER A 94 -8.31 0.42 -0.90
CA SER A 94 -7.50 -0.49 -0.09
C SER A 94 -6.60 0.24 0.91
N ASN A 95 -6.27 1.50 0.66
CA ASN A 95 -5.51 2.34 1.58
C ASN A 95 -5.92 3.81 1.42
N SER A 96 -5.97 4.56 2.52
CA SER A 96 -6.25 5.99 2.56
C SER A 96 -5.42 6.65 3.64
N VAL A 97 -4.55 7.56 3.24
CA VAL A 97 -3.71 8.35 4.15
C VAL A 97 -3.96 9.83 3.89
N THR A 98 -4.32 10.57 4.93
CA THR A 98 -4.46 12.02 4.86
C THR A 98 -3.27 12.67 5.54
N GLU A 99 -2.68 13.66 4.88
CA GLU A 99 -1.51 14.38 5.34
C GLU A 99 -1.77 15.87 5.28
N SER A 100 -1.38 16.59 6.34
CA SER A 100 -1.47 18.04 6.39
C SER A 100 -0.06 18.60 6.54
N PHE A 101 0.34 19.41 5.58
CA PHE A 101 1.59 20.15 5.54
C PHE A 101 1.30 21.64 5.66
N THR A 102 2.34 22.44 5.93
CA THR A 102 2.22 23.90 6.09
C THR A 102 1.55 24.59 4.89
N TYR A 103 1.78 24.08 3.68
CA TYR A 103 1.29 24.70 2.44
C TYR A 103 0.35 23.80 1.64
N GLU A 104 0.03 22.62 2.15
CA GLU A 104 -0.72 21.64 1.37
C GLU A 104 -1.48 20.67 2.25
N TYR A 105 -2.69 20.34 1.83
CA TYR A 105 -3.47 19.25 2.39
C TYR A 105 -3.60 18.17 1.32
N ARG A 106 -3.19 16.94 1.62
CA ARG A 106 -3.15 15.82 0.68
C ARG A 106 -3.92 14.63 1.21
N LYS A 107 -4.52 13.88 0.28
CA LYS A 107 -5.09 12.57 0.55
C LYS A 107 -4.57 11.58 -0.48
N ASN A 108 -3.80 10.60 -0.01
CA ASN A 108 -3.25 9.52 -0.81
C ASN A 108 -4.20 8.32 -0.75
N LEU A 109 -4.70 7.89 -1.91
CA LEU A 109 -5.63 6.78 -2.04
C LEU A 109 -5.00 5.65 -2.86
N SER A 110 -5.14 4.41 -2.41
CA SER A 110 -4.87 3.22 -3.21
C SER A 110 -6.18 2.51 -3.48
N ILE A 111 -6.51 2.30 -4.75
CA ILE A 111 -7.81 1.79 -5.18
C ILE A 111 -7.60 0.47 -5.92
N ARG A 112 -8.42 -0.54 -5.59
CA ARG A 112 -8.50 -1.82 -6.31
C ARG A 112 -9.74 -1.81 -7.18
N VAL A 113 -9.57 -2.11 -8.46
CA VAL A 113 -10.59 -1.93 -9.50
C VAL A 113 -10.70 -3.21 -10.31
N PRO A 114 -11.93 -3.72 -10.59
CA PRO A 114 -12.14 -4.75 -11.60
C PRO A 114 -11.61 -4.29 -12.97
N ALA A 115 -10.99 -5.20 -13.73
CA ALA A 115 -10.27 -4.85 -14.96
C ALA A 115 -11.18 -4.16 -16.00
N GLU A 116 -12.43 -4.57 -16.07
CA GLU A 116 -13.48 -4.04 -16.95
C GLU A 116 -13.87 -2.59 -16.63
N ASN A 117 -13.64 -2.13 -15.39
CA ASN A 117 -14.04 -0.80 -14.93
C ASN A 117 -12.86 0.16 -14.77
N PHE A 118 -11.63 -0.30 -15.05
CA PHE A 118 -10.41 0.48 -14.81
C PHE A 118 -10.40 1.82 -15.53
N GLU A 119 -10.61 1.83 -16.84
CA GLU A 119 -10.55 3.05 -17.66
C GLU A 119 -11.69 4.00 -17.29
N THR A 120 -12.93 3.50 -17.21
CA THR A 120 -14.11 4.32 -16.90
C THR A 120 -14.02 4.97 -15.51
N LEU A 121 -13.57 4.22 -14.49
CA LEU A 121 -13.39 4.79 -13.15
C LEU A 121 -12.26 5.83 -13.14
N MET A 122 -11.15 5.56 -13.83
CA MET A 122 -10.04 6.51 -13.93
C MET A 122 -10.51 7.82 -14.57
N ASP A 123 -11.20 7.75 -15.71
CA ASP A 123 -11.73 8.92 -16.41
C ASP A 123 -12.68 9.74 -15.52
N GLU A 124 -13.61 9.08 -14.82
CA GLU A 124 -14.53 9.77 -13.89
C GLU A 124 -13.80 10.42 -12.71
N ILE A 125 -12.73 9.80 -12.19
CA ILE A 125 -11.90 10.40 -11.13
C ILE A 125 -11.15 11.63 -11.64
N LEU A 126 -10.57 11.56 -12.84
CA LEU A 126 -9.80 12.65 -13.43
C LEU A 126 -10.64 13.91 -13.66
N LEU A 127 -11.93 13.76 -13.96
CA LEU A 127 -12.87 14.88 -14.12
C LEU A 127 -13.07 15.69 -12.83
N LEU A 128 -12.69 15.17 -11.66
CA LEU A 128 -12.73 15.91 -10.40
C LEU A 128 -11.55 16.89 -10.25
N GLY A 129 -10.49 16.70 -11.02
CA GLY A 129 -9.27 17.51 -10.95
C GLY A 129 -9.44 18.89 -11.61
N ILE A 130 -8.98 19.93 -10.91
CA ILE A 130 -8.77 21.27 -11.50
C ILE A 130 -7.47 21.30 -12.30
N HIS A 131 -6.44 20.60 -11.80
CA HIS A 131 -5.17 20.40 -12.47
C HIS A 131 -4.74 18.94 -12.31
N ILE A 132 -4.26 18.33 -13.38
CA ILE A 132 -3.87 16.91 -13.40
C ILE A 132 -2.41 16.84 -13.82
N ASN A 133 -1.58 16.21 -12.98
CA ASN A 133 -0.21 15.84 -13.32
C ASN A 133 -0.18 14.34 -13.59
N MET A 134 0.10 14.00 -14.85
CA MET A 134 0.32 12.63 -15.32
C MET A 134 1.81 12.38 -15.52
#